data_AF-A0A2U0SHD7-F1
#
_entry.id   AF-A0A2U0SHD7-F1
#
_cell.length_a   1.000
_cell.length_b   1.000
_cell.length_c   1.000
_cell.angle_alpha   90.00
_cell.angle_beta   90.00
_cell.angle_gamma   90.00
#
_symmetry.space_group_name_H-M   'P 1'
#
loop_
_entity.id
_entity.type
_entity.pdbx_description
1 polymer ?
#
loop_
_entity_poly.entity_id
_entity_poly.type
_entity_poly.pdbx_seq_one_letter_code
_entity_poly.pdbx_strand_id
1 'polypeptide(L)'
;MIEVQLAPYLPWIILAGIGLGFLGTVGWLFTTWLRVKNGYPLENSWGKAVYPKRDDEAIERIRLLSQENAQLRAELGSVKDRLANVERIVTDGAHQLDREIEALRGRSN
;
A
#
# COMPACT_ATOMS: atom_id res chain seq x y z
N MET A 1 -45.22 -35.21 -42.18
CA MET A 1 -45.74 -33.96 -42.80
C MET A 1 -45.11 -32.69 -42.21
N ILE A 2 -44.79 -32.64 -40.91
CA ILE A 2 -44.22 -31.43 -40.26
C ILE A 2 -42.73 -31.21 -40.61
N GLU A 3 -41.94 -32.28 -40.72
CA GLU A 3 -40.50 -32.17 -41.04
C GLU A 3 -40.22 -31.55 -42.42
N VAL A 4 -41.03 -31.90 -43.44
CA VAL A 4 -40.89 -31.37 -44.81
C VAL A 4 -41.23 -29.88 -44.89
N GLN A 5 -42.11 -29.39 -44.01
CA GLN A 5 -42.49 -27.98 -43.94
C GLN A 5 -41.47 -27.12 -43.19
N LEU A 6 -40.71 -27.69 -42.25
CA LEU A 6 -39.65 -26.97 -41.51
C LEU A 6 -38.28 -26.98 -42.20
N ALA A 7 -38.01 -27.95 -43.08
CA ALA A 7 -36.73 -28.10 -43.77
C ALA A 7 -36.24 -26.82 -44.51
N PRO A 8 -37.11 -26.02 -45.18
CA PRO A 8 -36.68 -24.78 -45.83
C PRO A 8 -36.31 -23.65 -44.84
N TYR A 9 -36.88 -23.67 -43.63
CA TYR A 9 -36.65 -22.63 -42.61
C TYR A 9 -35.50 -22.96 -41.67
N LEU A 10 -34.99 -24.20 -41.69
CA LEU A 10 -33.87 -24.66 -40.87
C LEU A 10 -32.65 -23.72 -40.93
N PRO A 11 -32.19 -23.25 -42.11
CA PRO A 11 -31.04 -22.34 -42.20
C PRO A 11 -31.29 -21.00 -41.49
N TRP A 12 -32.51 -20.47 -41.60
CA TRP A 12 -32.90 -19.21 -40.96
C TRP A 12 -32.99 -19.33 -39.44
N ILE A 13 -33.49 -20.47 -38.93
CA ILE A 13 -33.56 -20.75 -37.50
C ILE A 13 -32.14 -20.87 -36.91
N ILE A 14 -31.23 -21.54 -37.62
CA ILE A 14 -29.82 -21.65 -37.20
C ILE A 14 -29.14 -20.28 -37.19
N LEU A 15 -29.33 -19.49 -38.25
CA LEU A 15 -28.80 -18.12 -38.31
C LEU A 15 -29.34 -17.24 -37.20
N ALA A 16 -30.64 -17.33 -36.92
CA ALA A 16 -31.26 -16.59 -35.82
C ALA A 16 -30.69 -17.00 -34.46
N GLY A 17 -30.50 -18.30 -34.21
CA GLY A 17 -29.89 -18.80 -32.98
C GLY A 17 -28.46 -18.30 -32.78
N ILE A 18 -27.63 -18.36 -33.84
CA ILE A 18 -26.25 -17.86 -33.80
C ILE A 18 -26.23 -16.34 -33.60
N GLY A 19 -27.07 -15.61 -34.33
CA GLY A 19 -27.17 -14.15 -34.22
C GLY A 19 -27.55 -13.69 -32.82
N LEU A 20 -28.55 -14.34 -32.21
CA LEU A 20 -28.97 -14.04 -30.84
C LEU A 20 -27.88 -14.36 -29.81
N GLY A 21 -27.19 -15.49 -29.95
CA GLY A 21 -26.07 -15.85 -29.07
C GLY A 21 -24.89 -14.86 -29.18
N PHE A 22 -24.58 -14.43 -30.40
CA PHE A 22 -23.52 -13.45 -30.63
C PHE A 22 -23.87 -12.07 -30.06
N LEU A 23 -25.09 -11.59 -30.29
CA LEU A 23 -25.57 -10.31 -29.73
C LEU A 23 -25.55 -10.32 -28.20
N GLY A 24 -25.93 -11.42 -27.56
CA GLY A 24 -25.84 -11.58 -26.10
C GLY A 24 -24.39 -11.50 -25.59
N THR A 25 -23.47 -12.18 -26.29
CA THR A 25 -22.04 -12.18 -25.92
C THR A 25 -21.41 -10.79 -26.09
N VAL A 26 -21.67 -10.13 -27.22
CA VAL A 26 -21.17 -8.77 -27.50
C VAL A 26 -21.77 -7.76 -26.53
N GLY A 27 -23.07 -7.88 -26.22
CA GLY A 27 -23.73 -7.03 -25.22
C GLY A 27 -23.07 -7.16 -23.84
N TRP A 28 -22.81 -8.39 -23.39
CA TRP A 28 -22.12 -8.62 -22.11
C TRP A 28 -20.71 -8.04 -22.09
N LEU A 29 -19.92 -8.29 -23.13
CA LEU A 29 -18.56 -7.73 -23.28
C LEU A 29 -18.58 -6.20 -23.28
N PHE A 30 -19.53 -5.58 -23.97
CA PHE A 30 -19.69 -4.13 -24.02
C PHE A 30 -20.00 -3.54 -22.64
N THR A 31 -20.91 -4.14 -21.87
CA THR A 31 -21.20 -3.68 -20.51
C THR A 31 -20.01 -3.84 -19.55
N THR A 32 -19.21 -4.88 -19.73
CA THR A 32 -18.00 -5.11 -18.93
C THR A 32 -16.93 -4.09 -19.33
N TRP A 33 -16.72 -3.84 -20.62
CA TRP A 33 -15.81 -2.81 -21.11
C TRP A 33 -16.20 -1.40 -20.62
N LEU A 34 -17.48 -1.05 -20.66
CA LEU A 34 -17.97 0.23 -20.16
C LEU A 34 -17.75 0.38 -18.66
N ARG A 35 -17.97 -0.68 -17.87
CA ARG A 35 -17.67 -0.70 -16.43
C ARG A 35 -16.18 -0.51 -16.14
N VAL A 36 -15.30 -1.19 -16.89
CA VAL A 36 -13.84 -1.03 -16.79
C VAL A 36 -13.42 0.40 -17.12
N LYS A 37 -13.91 0.95 -18.24
CA LYS A 37 -13.54 2.30 -18.71
C LYS A 37 -14.04 3.40 -17.77
N ASN A 38 -15.21 3.23 -17.18
CA ASN A 38 -15.80 4.19 -16.24
C ASN A 38 -15.36 3.98 -14.80
N GLY A 39 -14.43 3.06 -14.54
CA GLY A 39 -13.83 2.88 -13.21
C GLY A 39 -14.77 2.30 -12.16
N TYR A 40 -15.85 1.62 -12.56
CA TYR A 40 -16.67 0.88 -11.62
C TYR A 40 -15.85 -0.33 -11.12
N PRO A 41 -15.82 -0.58 -9.79
CA PRO A 41 -15.09 -1.71 -9.26
C PRO A 41 -15.62 -2.99 -9.91
N LEU A 42 -14.72 -3.78 -10.49
CA LEU A 42 -15.06 -5.12 -10.95
C LEU A 42 -15.28 -5.95 -9.68
N GLU A 43 -16.53 -6.11 -9.28
CA GLU A 43 -16.88 -7.02 -8.20
C GLU A 43 -16.52 -8.44 -8.66
N ASN A 44 -15.67 -9.12 -7.89
CA ASN A 44 -15.59 -10.57 -8.01
C ASN A 44 -16.91 -11.19 -7.52
N SER A 45 -17.16 -12.46 -7.83
CA SER A 45 -18.37 -13.21 -7.44
C SER A 45 -18.61 -13.34 -5.92
N TRP A 46 -17.83 -12.64 -5.08
CA TRP A 46 -17.95 -12.59 -3.63
C TRP A 46 -17.97 -11.16 -3.06
N GLY A 47 -18.37 -10.16 -3.87
CA GLY A 47 -18.66 -8.80 -3.37
C GLY A 47 -17.43 -8.03 -2.87
N LYS A 48 -16.23 -8.45 -3.26
CA LYS A 48 -15.01 -7.66 -3.04
C LYS A 48 -14.71 -6.91 -4.32
N ALA A 49 -14.74 -5.58 -4.23
CA ALA A 49 -14.26 -4.71 -5.29
C ALA A 49 -12.80 -5.07 -5.63
N VAL A 50 -12.58 -5.64 -6.82
CA VAL A 50 -11.24 -5.72 -7.41
C VAL A 50 -10.93 -4.32 -7.92
N TYR A 51 -10.48 -3.46 -7.00
CA TYR A 51 -9.76 -2.26 -7.40
C TYR A 51 -8.43 -2.75 -8.00
N PRO A 52 -8.12 -2.49 -9.29
CA PRO A 52 -6.74 -2.49 -9.72
C PRO A 52 -6.06 -1.40 -8.90
N LYS A 53 -5.37 -1.80 -7.83
CA LYS A 53 -4.64 -0.87 -6.99
C LYS A 53 -3.67 -0.13 -7.90
N ARG A 54 -3.75 1.20 -7.88
CA ARG A 54 -2.68 2.10 -8.31
C ARG A 54 -1.51 1.88 -7.34
N ASP A 55 -0.84 0.74 -7.46
CA ASP A 55 0.24 0.35 -6.56
C ASP A 55 1.45 1.27 -6.72
N ASP A 56 1.63 1.95 -7.85
CA ASP A 56 2.78 2.84 -8.07
C ASP A 56 2.80 4.03 -7.11
N GLU A 57 1.67 4.71 -6.91
CA GLU A 57 1.58 5.89 -6.04
C GLU A 57 1.66 5.50 -4.56
N ALA A 58 1.11 4.34 -4.19
CA ALA A 58 1.21 3.80 -2.84
C ALA A 58 2.63 3.33 -2.51
N ILE A 59 3.31 2.67 -3.47
CA ILE A 59 4.71 2.25 -3.35
C ILE A 59 5.64 3.46 -3.26
N GLU A 60 5.39 4.52 -4.03
CA GLU A 60 6.16 5.75 -3.97
C GLU A 60 6.01 6.46 -2.61
N ARG A 61 4.78 6.55 -2.09
CA ARG A 61 4.53 7.05 -0.72
C ARG A 61 5.21 6.21 0.35
N ILE A 62 5.21 4.88 0.22
CA ILE A 62 5.91 3.99 1.16
C ILE A 62 7.42 4.22 1.10
N ARG A 63 8.00 4.44 -0.10
CA ARG A 63 9.42 4.78 -0.24
C ARG A 63 9.76 6.11 0.41
N LEU A 64 8.95 7.15 0.21
CA LEU A 64 9.14 8.46 0.83
C LEU A 64 9.06 8.36 2.36
N LEU A 65 8.03 7.69 2.91
CA LEU A 65 7.88 7.47 4.35
C LEU A 65 9.03 6.64 4.93
N SER A 66 9.55 5.66 4.20
CA SER A 66 10.72 4.88 4.65
C SER A 66 11.99 5.72 4.70
N GLN A 67 12.15 6.69 3.80
CA GLN A 67 13.27 7.63 3.81
C GLN A 67 13.16 8.61 4.98
N GLU A 68 11.97 9.17 5.24
CA GLU A 68 11.72 10.03 6.40
C GLU A 68 11.99 9.30 7.73
N ASN A 69 11.55 8.04 7.84
CA ASN A 69 11.84 7.22 9.02
C ASN A 69 13.33 6.94 9.21
N ALA A 70 14.08 6.75 8.14
CA ALA A 70 15.54 6.57 8.21
C ALA A 70 16.24 7.85 8.69
N GLN A 71 15.82 9.02 8.18
CA GLN A 71 16.33 10.32 8.60
C GLN A 71 16.02 10.60 10.08
N LEU A 72 14.77 10.40 10.51
CA LEU A 72 14.37 10.62 11.90
C LEU A 72 15.16 9.72 12.86
N ARG A 73 15.46 8.48 12.46
CA ARG A 73 16.30 7.57 13.27
C ARG A 73 17.73 8.06 13.39
N ALA A 74 18.30 8.62 12.32
CA ALA A 74 19.64 9.21 12.34
C ALA A 74 19.69 10.46 13.23
N GLU A 75 18.71 11.35 13.11
CA GLU A 75 18.58 12.54 13.96
C GLU A 75 18.43 12.15 15.43
N LEU A 76 17.56 11.19 15.74
CA LEU A 76 17.39 10.66 17.09
C LEU A 76 18.68 10.04 17.63
N GLY A 77 19.46 9.35 16.80
CA GLY A 77 20.78 8.82 17.16
C GLY A 77 21.74 9.93 17.60
N SER A 78 21.87 10.98 16.79
CA SER A 78 22.73 12.13 17.10
C SER A 78 22.35 12.83 18.41
N VAL A 79 21.04 12.93 18.71
CA VAL A 79 20.55 13.52 19.95
C VAL A 79 20.90 12.63 21.14
N LYS A 80 20.76 11.30 21.00
CA LYS A 80 21.17 10.34 22.04
C LYS A 80 22.67 10.42 22.35
N ASP A 81 23.52 10.50 21.33
CA ASP A 81 24.98 10.62 21.53
C ASP A 81 25.34 11.90 22.29
N ARG A 82 24.65 13.01 22.01
CA ARG A 82 24.83 14.27 22.74
C ARG A 82 24.33 14.15 24.18
N LEU A 83 23.19 13.50 24.41
CA LEU A 83 22.67 13.27 25.76
C LEU A 83 23.62 12.40 26.58
N ALA A 84 24.20 11.35 26.00
CA ALA A 84 25.20 10.52 26.67
C ALA A 84 26.47 11.31 27.03
N ASN A 85 26.92 12.21 26.14
CA ASN A 85 28.03 13.11 26.45
C ASN A 85 27.70 14.08 27.60
N VAL A 86 26.49 14.63 27.63
CA VAL A 86 26.03 15.50 28.72
C VAL A 86 25.95 14.72 30.03
N GLU A 87 25.38 13.52 30.01
CA GLU A 87 25.33 12.63 31.18
C GLU A 87 26.72 12.36 31.74
N ARG A 88 27.69 12.05 30.86
CA ARG A 88 29.08 11.86 31.27
C ARG A 88 29.69 13.09 31.92
N ILE A 89 29.49 14.29 31.35
CA ILE A 89 30.03 15.54 31.91
C ILE A 89 29.45 15.81 33.31
N VAL A 90 28.13 15.64 33.46
CA VAL A 90 27.44 15.91 34.72
C VAL A 90 27.87 14.90 35.79
N THR A 91 27.93 13.62 35.46
CA THR A 91 28.31 12.56 36.41
C THR A 91 29.80 12.60 36.76
N ASP A 92 30.70 12.68 35.77
CA ASP A 92 32.15 12.70 36.02
C ASP A 92 32.56 13.99 36.76
N GLY A 93 31.97 15.14 36.38
CA GLY A 93 32.26 16.44 36.98
C GLY A 93 31.84 16.53 38.44
N ALA A 94 30.66 16.00 38.81
CA ALA A 94 30.20 15.97 40.19
C ALA A 94 31.14 15.14 41.08
N HIS A 95 31.52 13.94 40.64
CA HIS A 95 32.43 13.10 41.40
C HIS A 95 33.85 13.66 41.50
N GLN A 96 34.33 14.40 40.48
CA GLN A 96 35.63 15.06 40.55
C GLN A 96 35.61 16.23 41.55
N LEU A 97 34.56 17.05 41.55
CA LEU A 97 34.40 18.14 42.50
C LEU A 97 34.33 17.64 43.94
N ASP A 98 33.54 16.60 44.23
CA ASP A 98 33.43 16.01 45.57
C ASP A 98 34.80 15.51 46.09
N ARG A 99 35.59 14.87 45.20
CA ARG A 99 36.94 14.42 45.53
C ARG A 99 37.90 15.58 45.81
N GLU A 100 37.84 16.65 45.01
CA GLU A 100 38.66 17.85 45.22
C GLU A 100 38.30 18.56 46.54
N ILE A 101 37.01 18.65 46.88
CA ILE A 101 36.55 19.22 48.14
C ILE A 101 37.11 18.42 49.33
N GLU A 102 36.99 17.10 49.32
CA GLU A 102 37.49 16.25 50.40
C GLU A 102 39.03 16.34 50.54
N ALA A 103 39.75 16.40 49.41
CA ALA A 103 41.20 16.58 49.40
C ALA A 103 41.66 17.94 50.00
N LEU A 104 40.88 19.01 49.78
CA LEU A 104 41.15 20.31 50.41
C LEU A 104 40.86 20.29 51.91
N ARG A 105 39.79 19.59 52.31
CA ARG A 105 39.37 19.47 53.71
C ARG A 105 40.38 18.71 54.58
N GLY A 106 40.98 17.65 54.03
CA GLY A 106 42.04 16.89 54.70
C GLY A 106 43.39 17.63 54.80
N ARG A 107 43.63 18.65 53.97
CA ARG A 107 44.86 19.46 54.01
C ARG A 107 44.77 20.67 54.97
N SER A 108 43.55 21.14 55.25
CA SER A 108 43.29 22.28 56.12
C SER A 108 43.17 21.92 57.61
N ASN A 109 43.28 20.64 57.96
CA ASN A 109 43.17 20.10 59.33
C ASN A 109 44.50 19.43 59.71
#